data_AF-A0A7X6VFN4-F1
#
_entry.id   AF-A0A7X6VFN4-F1
#
_cell.length_a   1.000
_cell.length_b   1.000
_cell.length_c   1.000
_cell.angle_alpha   90.00
_cell.angle_beta   90.00
_cell.angle_gamma   90.00
#
_symmetry.space_group_name_H-M   'P 1'
#
loop_
_entity.id
_entity.type
_entity.pdbx_description
1 polymer ?
#
loop_
_entity_poly.entity_id
_entity_poly.type
_entity_poly.pdbx_seq_one_letter_code
_entity_poly.pdbx_strand_id
1 'polypeptide(L)'
;MNEKFERLDDKRKSQIINAALKEFAVKGYQEASTNIIAKEAGLSKSLLFHYVGSKQELFIYLYDHALEKILDDFFGSIDLNQKDMLQRCHQIA
;
A
#
# COMPACT_ATOMS: atom_id res chain seq x y z
N MET A 1 2.77 10.43 4.48
CA MET A 1 4.20 10.06 4.54
C MET A 1 5.05 11.32 4.54
N ASN A 2 6.22 11.29 5.19
CA ASN A 2 7.09 12.47 5.26
C ASN A 2 8.04 12.53 4.07
N GLU A 3 8.63 13.69 3.77
CA GLU A 3 9.61 13.86 2.68
C GLU A 3 10.76 12.83 2.69
N LYS A 4 11.10 12.35 3.89
CA LYS A 4 12.16 11.36 4.09
C LYS A 4 11.78 9.97 3.59
N PHE A 5 10.50 9.62 3.69
CA PHE A 5 10.00 8.37 3.12
C PHE A 5 10.14 8.41 1.59
N GLU A 6 9.84 9.56 0.97
CA GLU A 6 9.94 9.69 -0.49
C GLU A 6 11.36 9.55 -1.03
N ARG A 7 12.37 9.89 -0.20
CA ARG A 7 13.79 9.75 -0.54
C ARG A 7 14.36 8.36 -0.29
N LEU A 8 13.57 7.43 0.25
CA LEU A 8 14.00 6.03 0.43
C LEU A 8 14.16 5.33 -0.92
N ASP A 9 15.11 4.40 -0.99
CA ASP A 9 15.17 3.46 -2.10
C ASP A 9 13.90 2.58 -2.17
N ASP A 10 13.58 2.11 -3.38
CA ASP A 10 12.35 1.35 -3.63
C ASP A 10 12.28 0.06 -2.80
N LYS A 11 13.44 -0.54 -2.51
CA LYS A 11 13.52 -1.74 -1.67
C LYS A 11 13.05 -1.44 -0.26
N ARG A 12 13.49 -0.32 0.34
CA ARG A 12 13.11 0.09 1.69
C ARG A 12 11.65 0.52 1.74
N LYS A 13 11.18 1.28 0.75
CA LYS A 13 9.74 1.61 0.62
C LYS A 13 8.91 0.34 0.61
N SER A 14 9.27 -0.62 -0.24
CA SER A 14 8.58 -1.91 -0.36
C SER A 14 8.59 -2.71 0.94
N GLN A 15 9.69 -2.73 1.69
CA GLN A 15 9.75 -3.40 2.99
C GLN A 15 8.75 -2.81 4.00
N ILE A 16 8.67 -1.49 4.09
CA ILE A 16 7.74 -0.80 4.99
C ILE A 16 6.30 -1.07 4.55
N ILE A 17 6.01 -0.90 3.26
CA ILE A 17 4.68 -1.08 2.68
C ILE A 17 4.20 -2.52 2.89
N ASN A 18 5.00 -3.52 2.55
CA ASN A 18 4.63 -4.93 2.64
C ASN A 18 4.40 -5.38 4.08
N ALA A 19 5.29 -4.99 5.01
CA ALA A 19 5.13 -5.30 6.43
C ALA A 19 3.85 -4.69 7.00
N ALA A 20 3.57 -3.45 6.64
CA ALA A 20 2.39 -2.74 7.12
C ALA A 20 1.09 -3.27 6.50
N LEU A 21 1.06 -3.50 5.18
CA LEU A 21 -0.08 -4.14 4.50
C LEU A 21 -0.42 -5.48 5.14
N LYS A 22 0.58 -6.32 5.38
CA LYS A 22 0.39 -7.64 6.01
C LYS A 22 -0.20 -7.52 7.41
N GLU A 23 0.35 -6.67 8.26
CA GLU A 23 -0.14 -6.48 9.63
C GLU A 23 -1.57 -5.93 9.63
N PHE A 24 -1.84 -4.89 8.84
CA PHE A 24 -3.18 -4.29 8.78
C PHE A 24 -4.22 -5.22 8.16
N ALA A 25 -3.86 -6.00 7.13
CA ALA A 25 -4.78 -6.95 6.52
C ALA A 25 -5.18 -8.08 7.48
N VAL A 26 -4.26 -8.54 8.33
CA VAL A 26 -4.51 -9.65 9.26
C VAL A 26 -5.16 -9.18 10.55
N LYS A 27 -4.80 -8.00 11.07
CA LYS A 27 -5.22 -7.52 12.39
C LYS A 27 -6.28 -6.41 12.33
N GLY A 28 -6.47 -5.77 11.19
CA GLY A 28 -7.24 -4.54 11.09
C GLY A 28 -6.52 -3.35 11.73
N TYR A 29 -7.08 -2.15 11.55
CA TYR A 29 -6.43 -0.91 11.98
C TYR A 29 -6.19 -0.86 13.50
N GLN A 30 -7.16 -1.23 14.33
CA GLN A 30 -7.05 -1.06 15.79
C GLN A 30 -5.96 -1.97 16.37
N GLU A 31 -6.01 -3.26 16.07
CA GLU A 31 -5.11 -4.27 16.66
C GLU A 31 -3.72 -4.34 16.01
N ALA A 32 -3.52 -3.73 14.83
CA ALA A 32 -2.22 -3.71 14.16
C ALA A 32 -1.12 -3.06 15.02
N SER A 33 0.03 -3.71 15.11
CA SER A 33 1.15 -3.26 15.94
C SER A 33 2.26 -2.61 15.11
N THR A 34 2.55 -1.33 15.35
CA THR A 34 3.69 -0.63 14.73
C THR A 34 5.04 -1.20 15.15
N ASN A 35 5.11 -1.95 16.26
CA ASN A 35 6.31 -2.68 16.64
C ASN A 35 6.54 -3.89 15.71
N ILE A 36 5.46 -4.62 15.35
CA ILE A 36 5.55 -5.76 14.43
C ILE A 36 5.91 -5.25 13.03
N ILE A 37 5.23 -4.20 12.56
CA ILE A 37 5.52 -3.55 11.28
C ILE A 37 6.99 -3.15 11.18
N ALA A 38 7.51 -2.43 12.19
CA ALA A 38 8.91 -2.02 12.20
C ALA A 38 9.85 -3.22 12.16
N LYS A 39 9.60 -4.24 12.99
CA LYS A 39 10.41 -5.47 13.04
C LYS A 39 10.43 -6.19 11.69
N GLU A 40 9.28 -6.41 11.06
CA GLU A 40 9.19 -7.09 9.76
C GLU A 40 9.83 -6.26 8.63
N ALA A 41 9.75 -4.92 8.71
CA ALA A 41 10.45 -4.03 7.78
C ALA A 41 11.96 -3.92 8.04
N GLY A 42 12.48 -4.58 9.09
CA GLY A 42 13.90 -4.51 9.49
C GLY A 42 14.31 -3.13 10.01
N LEU A 43 13.41 -2.46 10.73
CA LEU A 43 13.58 -1.12 11.29
C LEU A 43 13.34 -1.13 12.81
N SER A 44 13.86 -0.11 13.50
CA SER A 44 13.39 0.22 14.84
C SER A 44 12.05 0.96 14.77
N LYS A 45 11.26 0.92 15.84
CA LYS A 45 9.98 1.66 15.92
C LYS A 45 10.17 3.16 15.69
N SER A 46 11.21 3.75 16.30
CA SER A 46 11.52 5.17 16.14
C SER A 46 11.87 5.51 14.69
N LEU A 47 12.62 4.63 14.01
CA LEU A 47 13.00 4.83 12.62
C LEU A 47 11.80 4.67 11.68
N LEU A 48 10.87 3.76 11.97
CA LEU A 48 9.60 3.68 11.24
C LEU A 48 8.84 5.01 11.32
N PHE A 49 8.60 5.53 12.52
CA PHE A 49 7.90 6.81 12.70
C PHE A 49 8.65 8.00 12.11
N HIS A 50 9.98 7.94 12.05
CA HIS A 50 10.77 8.96 11.36
C HIS A 50 10.37 9.11 9.88
N TYR A 51 10.03 8.01 9.23
CA TYR A 51 9.61 8.00 7.83
C TYR A 51 8.11 8.24 7.67
N VAL A 52 7.30 7.55 8.48
CA VAL A 52 5.85 7.47 8.23
C VAL A 52 5.01 8.45 9.04
N GLY A 53 5.61 9.11 10.05
CA GLY A 53 4.94 10.05 10.94
C GLY A 53 4.14 9.36 12.03
N SER A 54 3.02 8.72 11.68
CA SER A 54 2.11 8.07 12.61
C SER A 54 1.51 6.78 12.04
N LYS A 55 0.85 5.99 12.90
CA LYS A 55 0.12 4.78 12.48
C LYS A 55 -1.04 5.12 11.54
N GLN A 56 -1.72 6.24 11.80
CA GLN A 56 -2.83 6.73 10.98
C GLN A 56 -2.36 7.15 9.59
N GLU A 57 -1.30 7.96 9.51
CA GLU A 57 -0.74 8.39 8.22
C GLU A 57 -0.20 7.23 7.40
N LEU A 58 0.44 6.25 8.05
CA LEU A 58 0.84 5.00 7.40
C LEU A 58 -0.37 4.26 6.83
N PHE A 59 -1.46 4.13 7.60
CA PHE A 59 -2.66 3.43 7.14
C PHE A 59 -3.34 4.15 5.98
N ILE A 60 -3.53 5.47 6.05
CA ILE A 60 -4.13 6.27 4.96
C ILE A 60 -3.30 6.13 3.68
N TYR A 61 -1.98 6.26 3.79
CA TYR A 61 -1.09 6.08 2.65
C TYR A 61 -1.24 4.70 2.01
N LEU A 62 -1.32 3.64 2.82
CA LEU A 62 -1.50 2.28 2.30
C LEU A 62 -2.85 2.08 1.64
N TYR A 63 -3.90 2.70 2.19
CA TYR A 63 -5.23 2.67 1.61
C TYR A 63 -5.21 3.32 0.21
N ASP A 64 -4.64 4.52 0.11
CA ASP A 64 -4.53 5.23 -1.17
C ASP A 64 -3.66 4.44 -2.16
N HIS A 65 -2.51 3.94 -1.72
CA HIS A 65 -1.61 3.12 -2.53
C HIS A 65 -2.26 1.85 -3.06
N ALA A 66 -3.00 1.13 -2.20
CA ALA A 66 -3.71 -0.07 -2.60
C ALA A 66 -4.85 0.25 -3.58
N LEU A 67 -5.59 1.35 -3.34
CA LEU A 67 -6.67 1.76 -4.22
C LEU A 67 -6.15 2.17 -5.60
N GLU A 68 -5.09 2.98 -5.66
CA GLU A 68 -4.42 3.36 -6.91
C GLU A 68 -3.98 2.11 -7.68
N LYS A 69 -3.34 1.16 -7.00
CA LYS A 69 -2.88 -0.08 -7.64
C LYS A 69 -4.04 -0.93 -8.19
N ILE A 70 -5.13 -1.05 -7.44
CA ILE A 70 -6.33 -1.77 -7.88
C ILE A 70 -6.94 -1.08 -9.10
N LEU A 71 -7.07 0.25 -9.09
CA LEU A 71 -7.64 1.00 -10.20
C LEU A 71 -6.77 0.93 -11.45
N ASP A 72 -5.45 1.04 -11.30
CA ASP A 72 -4.50 0.90 -12.41
C ASP A 72 -4.58 -0.48 -13.05
N ASP A 73 -4.62 -1.54 -12.23
CA ASP A 73 -4.74 -2.91 -12.71
C ASP A 73 -6.12 -3.15 -13.38
N PHE A 74 -7.18 -2.58 -12.80
CA PHE A 74 -8.56 -2.66 -13.31
C PHE A 74 -8.74 -1.93 -14.64
N PHE A 75 -8.28 -0.69 -14.76
CA PHE A 75 -8.43 0.08 -16.00
C PHE A 75 -7.39 -0.31 -17.05
N GLY A 76 -6.21 -0.77 -16.63
CA GLY A 76 -5.18 -1.28 -17.52
C GLY A 76 -5.58 -2.56 -18.25
N SER A 77 -6.51 -3.35 -17.72
CA SER A 77 -7.01 -4.55 -18.37
C SER A 77 -8.14 -4.30 -19.39
N ILE A 78 -8.70 -3.09 -19.43
CA ILE A 78 -9.85 -2.75 -20.27
C ILE A 78 -9.37 -2.18 -21.62
N ASP A 79 -9.77 -2.84 -22.71
CA ASP A 79 -9.65 -2.25 -24.05
C ASP A 79 -10.80 -1.25 -24.27
N LEU A 80 -10.50 0.04 -24.14
CA LEU A 80 -11.47 1.11 -24.35
C LEU A 80 -11.91 1.25 -25.83
N ASN A 81 -11.21 0.61 -26.78
CA ASN A 81 -11.62 0.59 -28.18
C ASN A 81 -12.65 -0.51 -28.49
N GLN A 82 -12.81 -1.50 -27.60
CA GLN A 82 -13.77 -2.59 -27.75
C GLN A 82 -15.21 -2.07 -27.60
N LYS A 83 -15.97 -1.93 -28.70
CA LYS A 83 -17.30 -1.31 -28.68
C LYS A 83 -18.40 -2.20 -28.09
N ASP A 84 -18.19 -3.51 -28.05
CA ASP A 84 -19.12 -4.43 -27.40
C ASP A 84 -18.93 -4.36 -25.88
N MET A 85 -19.93 -3.80 -25.20
CA MET A 85 -19.92 -3.61 -23.74
C MET A 85 -19.84 -4.94 -22.97
N LEU A 86 -20.42 -6.02 -23.49
CA LEU A 86 -20.36 -7.33 -22.82
C LEU A 86 -18.96 -7.93 -22.92
N GLN A 87 -18.31 -7.79 -24.08
CA GLN A 87 -16.92 -8.22 -24.26
C GLN A 87 -15.96 -7.36 -23.44
N ARG A 88 -16.21 -6.05 -23.34
CA ARG A 88 -15.43 -5.14 -22.50
C ARG A 88 -15.56 -5.47 -21.01
N CYS A 89 -16.75 -5.76 -20.51
CA CYS A 89 -16.95 -6.16 -19.11
C CYS A 89 -16.29 -7.51 -18.77
N HIS A 90 -16.18 -8.45 -19.72
CA HIS A 90 -15.45 -9.71 -19.52
C HIS A 90 -13.93 -9.53 -19.34
N GLN A 91 -13.36 -8.38 -19.72
CA GLN A 91 -11.92 -8.12 -19.53
C GLN A 91 -11.58 -7.77 -18.07
N ILE A 92 -12.61 -7.59 -17.25
CA ILE A 92 -12.52 -7.12 -15.87
C ILE A 92 -12.71 -8.27 -14.87
N ALA A 93 -13.23 -9.43 -15.31
CA ALA A 93 -13.64 -10.57 -14.48
C ALA A 93 -13.05 -11.91 -14.96
#